data_AF-A0A950CSQ8-F1
#
_entry.id   AF-A0A950CSQ8-F1
#
_cell.length_a   1.000
_cell.length_b   1.000
_cell.length_c   1.000
_cell.angle_alpha   90.00
_cell.angle_beta   90.00
_cell.angle_gamma   90.00
#
_symmetry.space_group_name_H-M   'P 1'
#
loop_
_entity.id
_entity.type
_entity.pdbx_description
1 polymer ?
#
loop_
_entity_poly.entity_id
_entity_poly.type
_entity_poly.pdbx_seq_one_letter_code
_entity_poly.pdbx_strand_id
1 'polypeptide(L)'
;MTEHSFAFALALFVLSTAVVILQTWNRASCGLGCSYLFQLWMLYAAGACLHALPWSELPNSDTVFTGFLVSAYGTAAFGAGWCFGPALRRNFQPQGIHSSPNVALWYVSCGMISFFVLQPLLKGVPSINSVAIAAGQLMLAGLCLGAFLAYKRNGWRSICRWLAPALVLPLVTVLKQGFLGYGVIALSAVTLFCATFVRPRWIVVAALLIGGYCGLSVFVAYMQTRNEIRAAVWTGADLRTRLSGVSLALSRVKPFDFFDQNDLLIFDGRMDQSYLAGLAVDRLSSTGEYVHGETLTVAAVALIPRIFWPGKPFTGGSGNLVSRFTGLTFSSGTSVGIGPVMELYANYGIVCVLTGFFVLGLLLSYIDHHAAVCLQGGDSHRFVLWFLVGISFLQASGSFVEVISTGGASIVAAQLVNALLSARTRIGVVKTQPDAQRVQIA
;
A
#
# COMPACT_ATOMS: atom_id res chain seq x y z
N MET A 1 14.54 -16.57 -22.59
CA MET A 1 15.13 -16.96 -21.27
C MET A 1 14.85 -18.44 -21.03
N THR A 2 15.77 -19.19 -20.43
CA THR A 2 15.54 -20.64 -20.16
C THR A 2 14.61 -20.84 -18.96
N GLU A 3 13.86 -21.95 -18.91
CA GLU A 3 13.06 -22.37 -17.74
C GLU A 3 13.85 -22.29 -16.42
N HIS A 4 15.15 -22.58 -16.47
CA HIS A 4 16.07 -22.45 -15.34
C HIS A 4 16.15 -21.03 -14.76
N SER A 5 16.07 -20.00 -15.60
CA SER A 5 16.12 -18.60 -15.17
C SER A 5 14.85 -18.19 -14.43
N PHE A 6 13.69 -18.68 -14.88
CA PHE A 6 12.42 -18.47 -14.19
C PHE A 6 12.40 -19.18 -12.83
N ALA A 7 12.78 -20.46 -12.78
CA ALA A 7 12.81 -21.23 -11.54
C ALA A 7 13.76 -20.59 -10.51
N PHE A 8 14.91 -20.09 -10.96
CA PHE A 8 15.84 -19.32 -10.12
C PHE A 8 15.20 -18.03 -9.59
N ALA A 9 14.58 -17.21 -10.44
CA ALA A 9 13.93 -15.97 -10.04
C ALA A 9 12.80 -16.22 -9.04
N LEU A 10 11.98 -17.23 -9.28
CA LEU A 10 10.88 -17.62 -8.39
C LEU A 10 11.41 -18.10 -7.03
N ALA A 11 12.43 -18.97 -7.02
CA ALA A 11 13.06 -19.42 -5.78
C ALA A 11 13.63 -18.25 -4.99
N LEU A 12 14.33 -17.33 -5.65
CA LEU A 12 14.88 -16.13 -5.04
C LEU A 12 13.79 -15.25 -4.42
N PHE A 13 12.69 -15.01 -5.15
CA PHE A 13 11.54 -14.23 -4.68
C PHE A 13 10.89 -14.87 -3.45
N VAL A 14 10.59 -16.17 -3.53
CA VAL A 14 9.91 -16.93 -2.47
C VAL A 14 10.77 -17.01 -1.21
N LEU A 15 12.06 -17.34 -1.34
CA LEU A 15 12.97 -17.41 -0.20
C LEU A 15 13.11 -16.05 0.50
N SER A 16 13.28 -14.98 -0.27
CA SER A 16 13.39 -13.62 0.27
C SER A 16 12.11 -13.21 1.00
N THR A 17 10.95 -13.54 0.42
CA THR A 17 9.64 -13.29 1.04
C THR A 17 9.46 -14.09 2.33
N ALA A 18 9.83 -15.38 2.32
CA ALA A 18 9.77 -16.24 3.48
C ALA A 18 10.65 -15.71 4.63
N VAL A 19 11.87 -15.25 4.33
CA VAL A 19 12.76 -14.64 5.33
C VAL A 19 12.11 -13.42 5.99
N VAL A 20 11.52 -12.51 5.22
CA VAL A 20 10.85 -11.32 5.77
C VAL A 20 9.62 -11.69 6.61
N ILE A 21 8.80 -12.65 6.16
CA ILE A 21 7.64 -13.14 6.92
C ILE A 21 8.08 -13.77 8.24
N LEU A 22 9.07 -14.66 8.21
CA LEU A 22 9.59 -15.34 9.41
C LEU A 22 10.18 -14.33 10.41
N GLN A 23 10.92 -13.32 9.93
CA GLN A 23 11.44 -12.26 10.80
C GLN A 23 10.34 -11.39 11.38
N THR A 24 9.35 -11.00 10.57
CA THR A 24 8.16 -10.24 10.99
C THR A 24 7.42 -10.96 12.11
N TRP A 25 7.30 -12.27 12.00
CA TRP A 25 6.65 -13.13 12.97
C TRP A 25 7.42 -13.35 14.28
N ASN A 26 8.74 -13.19 14.25
CA ASN A 26 9.62 -13.42 15.40
C ASN A 26 10.08 -12.12 16.08
N ARG A 27 9.60 -10.95 15.61
CA ARG A 27 10.01 -9.63 16.09
C ARG A 27 8.79 -8.73 16.26
N ALA A 28 8.96 -7.60 16.96
CA ALA A 28 7.94 -6.55 16.98
C ALA A 28 7.83 -5.94 15.58
N SER A 29 6.65 -6.07 14.96
CA SER A 29 6.35 -5.60 13.60
C SER A 29 4.88 -5.20 13.49
N CYS A 30 4.58 -4.28 12.56
CA CYS A 30 3.23 -3.92 12.14
C CYS A 30 2.85 -4.53 10.78
N GLY A 31 3.69 -5.37 10.20
CA GLY A 31 3.42 -6.10 8.97
C GLY A 31 3.65 -5.28 7.69
N LEU A 32 4.24 -4.09 7.77
CA LEU A 32 4.47 -3.23 6.60
C LEU A 32 5.37 -3.92 5.56
N GLY A 33 6.41 -4.64 5.99
CA GLY A 33 7.26 -5.41 5.08
C GLY A 33 6.50 -6.51 4.35
N CYS A 34 5.65 -7.25 5.06
CA CYS A 34 4.76 -8.25 4.46
C CYS A 34 3.75 -7.62 3.50
N SER A 35 3.17 -6.46 3.84
CA SER A 35 2.25 -5.73 2.96
C SER A 35 2.91 -5.21 1.69
N TYR A 36 4.18 -4.78 1.78
CA TYR A 36 4.94 -4.36 0.61
C TYR A 36 5.26 -5.55 -0.30
N LEU A 37 5.76 -6.66 0.27
CA LEU A 37 6.06 -7.89 -0.47
C LEU A 37 4.81 -8.55 -1.07
N PHE A 38 3.68 -8.50 -0.39
CA PHE A 38 2.40 -8.96 -0.95
C PHE A 38 2.04 -8.20 -2.22
N GLN A 39 2.27 -6.89 -2.26
CA GLN A 39 2.04 -6.10 -3.46
C GLN A 39 3.05 -6.40 -4.57
N LEU A 40 4.34 -6.58 -4.24
CA LEU A 40 5.31 -7.05 -5.23
C LEU A 40 4.93 -8.43 -5.79
N TRP A 41 4.42 -9.33 -4.95
CA TRP A 41 3.93 -10.63 -5.38
C TRP A 41 2.78 -10.47 -6.37
N MET A 42 1.78 -9.65 -6.03
CA MET A 42 0.64 -9.38 -6.91
C MET A 42 1.04 -8.73 -8.24
N LEU A 43 2.02 -7.81 -8.21
CA LEU A 43 2.43 -7.03 -9.38
C LEU A 43 3.43 -7.76 -10.29
N TYR A 44 4.28 -8.64 -9.75
CA TYR A 44 5.38 -9.23 -10.53
C TYR A 44 5.36 -10.76 -10.52
N ALA A 45 5.17 -11.39 -9.37
CA ALA A 45 5.29 -12.85 -9.27
C ALA A 45 4.04 -13.58 -9.77
N ALA A 46 2.84 -13.07 -9.44
CA ALA A 46 1.59 -13.75 -9.77
C ALA A 46 1.40 -13.87 -11.29
N GLY A 47 1.66 -12.80 -12.05
CA GLY A 47 1.59 -12.80 -13.52
C GLY A 47 2.63 -13.72 -14.13
N ALA A 48 3.90 -13.57 -13.74
CA ALA A 48 4.99 -14.43 -14.22
C ALA A 48 4.74 -15.93 -13.96
N CYS A 49 4.12 -16.30 -12.83
CA CYS A 49 3.73 -17.68 -12.56
C CYS A 49 2.67 -18.21 -13.53
N LEU A 50 1.77 -17.37 -14.06
CA LEU A 50 0.81 -17.78 -15.08
C LEU A 50 1.50 -18.09 -16.41
N HIS A 51 2.54 -17.33 -16.79
CA HIS A 51 3.34 -17.62 -17.99
C HIS A 51 4.13 -18.93 -17.88
N ALA A 52 4.38 -19.42 -16.67
CA ALA A 52 5.08 -20.68 -16.43
C ALA A 52 4.15 -21.91 -16.43
N LEU A 53 2.82 -21.73 -16.52
CA LEU A 53 1.90 -22.87 -16.59
C LEU A 53 2.05 -23.58 -17.95
N PRO A 54 2.12 -24.92 -17.99
CA PRO A 54 2.33 -25.67 -19.23
C PRO A 54 1.26 -25.46 -20.32
N TRP A 55 0.06 -25.04 -19.91
CA TRP A 55 -1.10 -24.80 -20.78
C TRP A 55 -1.35 -23.32 -21.03
N SER A 56 -0.50 -22.42 -20.55
CA SER A 56 -0.66 -20.97 -20.75
C SER A 56 -0.29 -20.58 -22.17
N GLU A 57 -1.20 -19.87 -22.85
CA GLU A 57 -0.95 -19.31 -24.19
C GLU A 57 -0.70 -17.79 -24.12
N LEU A 58 -0.27 -17.29 -22.96
CA LEU A 58 -0.02 -15.87 -22.76
C LEU A 58 1.15 -15.37 -23.62
N PRO A 59 1.02 -14.21 -24.29
CA PRO A 59 2.05 -13.68 -25.18
C PRO A 59 3.24 -13.08 -24.43
N ASN A 60 4.39 -12.96 -25.08
CA ASN A 60 5.57 -12.25 -24.57
C ASN A 60 6.17 -12.80 -23.25
N SER A 61 6.08 -14.11 -23.03
CA SER A 61 6.63 -14.76 -21.81
C SER A 61 8.10 -14.44 -21.57
N ASP A 62 8.91 -14.32 -22.62
CA ASP A 62 10.33 -13.93 -22.48
C ASP A 62 10.50 -12.54 -21.85
N THR A 63 9.76 -11.53 -22.32
CA THR A 63 9.79 -10.17 -21.77
C THR A 63 9.27 -10.16 -20.33
N VAL A 64 8.20 -10.89 -20.04
CA VAL A 64 7.66 -11.05 -18.68
C VAL A 64 8.70 -11.66 -17.76
N PHE A 65 9.37 -12.73 -18.17
CA PHE A 65 10.41 -13.37 -17.35
C PHE A 65 11.61 -12.46 -17.13
N THR A 66 12.02 -11.66 -18.12
CA THR A 66 13.07 -10.64 -17.97
C THR A 66 12.71 -9.63 -16.89
N GLY A 67 11.49 -9.06 -16.95
CA GLY A 67 11.03 -8.12 -15.92
C GLY A 67 10.88 -8.77 -14.55
N PHE A 68 10.39 -10.01 -14.49
CA PHE A 68 10.25 -10.76 -13.25
C PHE A 68 11.61 -11.05 -12.60
N LEU A 69 12.63 -11.40 -13.38
CA LEU A 69 13.99 -11.63 -12.88
C LEU A 69 14.56 -10.37 -12.20
N VAL A 70 14.40 -9.19 -12.83
CA VAL A 70 14.81 -7.92 -12.22
C VAL A 70 14.03 -7.63 -10.94
N SER A 71 12.73 -7.91 -10.92
CA SER A 71 11.91 -7.78 -9.71
C SER A 71 12.37 -8.74 -8.60
N ALA A 72 12.79 -9.97 -8.93
CA ALA A 72 13.28 -10.96 -7.97
C ALA A 72 14.60 -10.52 -7.33
N TYR A 73 15.51 -9.93 -8.10
CA TYR A 73 16.71 -9.28 -7.56
C TYR A 73 16.37 -8.11 -6.63
N GLY A 74 15.41 -7.26 -7.02
CA GLY A 74 14.88 -6.21 -6.14
C GLY A 74 14.31 -6.77 -4.84
N THR A 75 13.46 -7.78 -4.91
CA THR A 75 12.87 -8.45 -3.73
C THR A 75 13.93 -9.07 -2.83
N ALA A 76 14.99 -9.68 -3.38
CA ALA A 76 16.10 -10.20 -2.61
C ALA A 76 16.89 -9.09 -1.89
N ALA A 77 17.20 -8.01 -2.60
CA ALA A 77 17.87 -6.85 -2.01
C ALA A 77 17.00 -6.21 -0.91
N PHE A 78 15.69 -6.11 -1.12
CA PHE A 78 14.73 -5.68 -0.10
C PHE A 78 14.76 -6.59 1.13
N GLY A 79 14.71 -7.91 0.93
CA GLY A 79 14.81 -8.88 2.01
C GLY A 79 16.12 -8.73 2.80
N ALA A 80 17.24 -8.53 2.11
CA ALA A 80 18.52 -8.24 2.74
C ALA A 80 18.45 -6.95 3.57
N GLY A 81 18.03 -5.82 2.98
CA GLY A 81 17.87 -4.55 3.69
C GLY A 81 16.97 -4.67 4.93
N TRP A 82 15.86 -5.41 4.81
CA TRP A 82 14.95 -5.69 5.92
C TRP A 82 15.65 -6.43 7.07
N CYS A 83 16.51 -7.41 6.74
CA CYS A 83 17.31 -8.16 7.72
C CYS A 83 18.34 -7.29 8.45
N PHE A 84 18.87 -6.26 7.79
CA PHE A 84 19.83 -5.30 8.36
C PHE A 84 19.17 -4.18 9.17
N GLY A 85 17.90 -3.86 8.92
CA GLY A 85 17.16 -2.83 9.67
C GLY A 85 17.27 -2.89 11.20
N PRO A 86 17.27 -4.07 11.86
CA PRO A 86 17.52 -4.18 13.30
C PRO A 86 18.84 -3.59 13.79
N ALA A 87 19.88 -3.53 12.96
CA ALA A 87 21.17 -2.93 13.35
C ALA A 87 21.07 -1.40 13.53
N LEU A 88 20.03 -0.77 12.99
CA LEU A 88 19.78 0.67 13.14
C LEU A 88 18.94 1.03 14.38
N ARG A 89 18.56 0.04 15.18
CA ARG A 89 17.73 0.25 16.37
C ARG A 89 18.52 1.03 17.42
N ARG A 90 18.07 2.24 17.74
CA ARG A 90 18.48 2.95 18.95
C ARG A 90 17.50 2.65 20.08
N ASN A 91 17.96 2.79 21.33
CA ASN A 91 17.10 2.68 22.52
C ASN A 91 15.97 3.69 22.44
N PHE A 92 14.83 3.25 21.94
CA PHE A 92 13.64 4.07 21.74
C PHE A 92 12.63 3.71 22.82
N GLN A 93 12.33 4.66 23.70
CA GLN A 93 11.32 4.49 24.73
C GLN A 93 10.01 5.18 24.30
N PRO A 94 8.88 4.45 24.31
CA PRO A 94 7.56 5.05 24.06
C PRO A 94 7.22 6.01 25.21
N GLN A 95 6.67 7.19 24.89
CA GLN A 95 6.37 8.25 25.88
C GLN A 95 4.99 8.91 25.65
N GLY A 96 4.16 8.39 24.75
CA GLY A 96 2.91 9.02 24.37
C GLY A 96 1.66 8.57 25.14
N ILE A 97 0.51 9.03 24.66
CA ILE A 97 -0.80 8.81 25.29
C ILE A 97 -1.18 7.35 25.22
N HIS A 98 -1.49 6.77 26.38
CA HIS A 98 -1.99 5.40 26.51
C HIS A 98 -3.17 5.13 25.56
N SER A 99 -3.02 4.09 24.76
CA SER A 99 -4.02 3.65 23.81
C SER A 99 -5.33 3.27 24.48
N SER A 100 -6.42 3.83 23.98
CA SER A 100 -7.79 3.43 24.33
C SER A 100 -8.61 3.19 23.05
N PRO A 101 -9.67 2.35 23.11
CA PRO A 101 -10.56 2.14 21.96
C PRO A 101 -11.17 3.44 21.40
N ASN A 102 -11.37 4.44 22.26
CA ASN A 102 -11.86 5.75 21.85
C ASN A 102 -10.86 6.43 20.90
N VAL A 103 -9.56 6.38 21.19
CA VAL A 103 -8.52 6.96 20.32
C VAL A 103 -8.51 6.30 18.94
N ALA A 104 -8.68 4.97 18.88
CA ALA A 104 -8.80 4.25 17.60
C ALA A 104 -10.01 4.75 16.77
N LEU A 105 -11.18 4.87 17.39
CA LEU A 105 -12.39 5.41 16.75
C LEU A 105 -12.21 6.87 16.28
N TRP A 106 -11.44 7.67 17.02
CA TRP A 106 -11.09 9.03 16.60
C TRP A 106 -10.30 9.05 15.30
N TYR A 107 -9.25 8.23 15.18
CA TYR A 107 -8.50 8.15 13.93
C TYR A 107 -9.35 7.63 12.76
N VAL A 108 -10.22 6.63 13.01
CA VAL A 108 -11.19 6.18 12.02
C VAL A 108 -12.10 7.33 11.57
N SER A 109 -12.63 8.09 12.51
CA SER A 109 -13.53 9.21 12.23
C SER A 109 -12.82 10.33 11.46
N CYS A 110 -11.63 10.73 11.87
CA CYS A 110 -10.81 11.71 11.15
C CYS A 110 -10.48 11.24 9.73
N GLY A 111 -10.13 9.96 9.55
CA GLY A 111 -9.89 9.39 8.22
C GLY A 111 -11.12 9.39 7.33
N MET A 112 -12.28 8.99 7.86
CA MET A 112 -13.56 9.05 7.14
C MET A 112 -13.95 10.47 6.75
N ILE A 113 -13.85 11.43 7.68
CA ILE A 113 -14.13 12.85 7.40
C ILE A 113 -13.18 13.35 6.30
N SER A 114 -11.90 13.01 6.40
CA SER A 114 -10.93 13.42 5.39
C SER A 114 -11.27 12.85 4.00
N PHE A 115 -11.63 11.57 3.92
CA PHE A 115 -11.97 10.89 2.68
C PHE A 115 -13.29 11.36 2.06
N PHE A 116 -14.36 11.48 2.85
CA PHE A 116 -15.70 11.78 2.34
C PHE A 116 -15.99 13.27 2.22
N VAL A 117 -15.32 14.12 3.00
CA VAL A 117 -15.63 15.56 3.10
C VAL A 117 -14.46 16.41 2.63
N LEU A 118 -13.28 16.25 3.24
CA LEU A 118 -12.15 17.16 2.96
C LEU A 118 -11.58 16.98 1.55
N GLN A 119 -11.38 15.73 1.09
CA GLN A 119 -10.83 15.47 -0.25
C GLN A 119 -11.70 16.07 -1.38
N PRO A 120 -13.04 15.89 -1.40
CA PRO A 120 -13.88 16.56 -2.39
C PRO A 120 -13.82 18.10 -2.33
N LEU A 121 -13.85 18.67 -1.11
CA LEU A 121 -13.86 20.13 -0.92
C LEU A 121 -12.52 20.78 -1.28
N LEU A 122 -11.40 20.09 -1.04
CA LEU A 122 -10.05 20.63 -1.16
C LEU A 122 -9.38 20.28 -2.49
N LYS A 123 -10.09 19.62 -3.41
CA LYS A 123 -9.57 19.21 -4.72
C LYS A 123 -8.98 20.38 -5.54
N GLY A 124 -9.43 21.62 -5.28
CA GLY A 124 -8.93 22.83 -5.93
C GLY A 124 -7.55 23.32 -5.45
N VAL A 125 -7.03 22.83 -4.32
CA VAL A 125 -5.74 23.25 -3.76
C VAL A 125 -4.83 22.04 -3.57
N PRO A 126 -3.95 21.71 -4.54
CA PRO A 126 -3.21 20.45 -4.58
C PRO A 126 -2.44 20.12 -3.29
N SER A 127 -1.72 21.09 -2.70
CA SER A 127 -0.92 20.85 -1.49
C SER A 127 -1.78 20.46 -0.28
N ILE A 128 -2.93 21.11 -0.10
CA ILE A 128 -3.84 20.82 1.01
C ILE A 128 -4.54 19.48 0.73
N ASN A 129 -4.91 19.24 -0.52
CA ASN A 129 -5.52 17.97 -0.92
C ASN A 129 -4.58 16.79 -0.66
N SER A 130 -3.27 16.91 -0.88
CA SER A 130 -2.29 15.86 -0.53
C SER A 130 -2.32 15.51 0.97
N VAL A 131 -2.44 16.52 1.84
CA VAL A 131 -2.59 16.29 3.30
C VAL A 131 -3.94 15.64 3.61
N ALA A 132 -5.02 16.04 2.95
CA ALA A 132 -6.34 15.40 3.11
C ALA A 132 -6.36 13.93 2.60
N ILE A 133 -5.62 13.63 1.54
CA ILE A 133 -5.42 12.26 1.04
C ILE A 133 -4.67 11.42 2.08
N ALA A 134 -3.55 11.94 2.60
CA ALA A 134 -2.78 11.27 3.64
C ALA A 134 -3.58 11.11 4.95
N ALA A 135 -4.34 12.12 5.36
CA ALA A 135 -5.24 12.05 6.51
C ALA A 135 -6.36 11.02 6.30
N GLY A 136 -6.78 10.73 5.06
CA GLY A 136 -7.70 9.63 4.78
C GLY A 136 -7.16 8.26 5.23
N GLN A 137 -5.83 8.07 5.19
CA GLN A 137 -5.17 6.85 5.63
C GLN A 137 -5.19 6.68 7.16
N LEU A 138 -5.56 7.70 7.93
CA LEU A 138 -5.83 7.57 9.38
C LEU A 138 -6.94 6.56 9.66
N MET A 139 -7.84 6.35 8.70
CA MET A 139 -8.85 5.31 8.80
C MET A 139 -8.19 3.93 8.96
N LEU A 140 -7.17 3.61 8.15
CA LEU A 140 -6.47 2.34 8.23
C LEU A 140 -5.68 2.23 9.53
N ALA A 141 -4.98 3.30 9.93
CA ALA A 141 -4.25 3.33 11.18
C ALA A 141 -5.18 3.13 12.40
N GLY A 142 -6.36 3.73 12.38
CA GLY A 142 -7.39 3.57 13.41
C GLY A 142 -7.99 2.16 13.45
N LEU A 143 -8.27 1.55 12.28
CA LEU A 143 -8.73 0.16 12.19
C LEU A 143 -7.67 -0.82 12.73
N CYS A 144 -6.40 -0.63 12.37
CA CYS A 144 -5.28 -1.43 12.89
C CYS A 144 -5.14 -1.26 14.41
N LEU A 145 -5.12 -0.02 14.92
CA LEU A 145 -5.03 0.24 16.35
C LEU A 145 -6.20 -0.40 17.11
N GLY A 146 -7.42 -0.23 16.61
CA GLY A 146 -8.62 -0.81 17.19
C GLY A 146 -8.60 -2.33 17.22
N ALA A 147 -8.19 -2.96 16.12
CA ALA A 147 -8.03 -4.41 16.02
C ALA A 147 -7.02 -4.95 17.04
N PHE A 148 -5.87 -4.29 17.17
CA PHE A 148 -4.84 -4.66 18.14
C PHE A 148 -5.32 -4.55 19.60
N LEU A 149 -5.98 -3.43 19.94
CA LEU A 149 -6.52 -3.22 21.28
C LEU A 149 -7.65 -4.19 21.61
N ALA A 150 -8.52 -4.49 20.65
CA ALA A 150 -9.58 -5.47 20.80
C ALA A 150 -8.98 -6.87 21.06
N TYR A 151 -8.00 -7.27 20.25
CA TYR A 151 -7.30 -8.55 20.41
C TYR A 151 -6.69 -8.70 21.80
N LYS A 152 -5.95 -7.69 22.28
CA LYS A 152 -5.33 -7.70 23.61
C LYS A 152 -6.37 -7.85 24.73
N ARG A 153 -7.55 -7.26 24.58
CA ARG A 153 -8.59 -7.26 25.63
C ARG A 153 -9.47 -8.51 25.64
N ASN A 154 -9.88 -8.97 24.46
CA ASN A 154 -10.97 -9.95 24.31
C ASN A 154 -10.61 -11.11 23.35
N GLY A 155 -9.35 -11.23 22.94
CA GLY A 155 -8.90 -12.28 22.02
C GLY A 155 -9.38 -12.11 20.57
N TRP A 156 -9.16 -13.13 19.75
CA TRP A 156 -9.28 -13.05 18.29
C TRP A 156 -10.68 -12.74 17.76
N ARG A 157 -11.75 -13.22 18.42
CA ARG A 157 -13.13 -12.98 17.98
C ARG A 157 -13.50 -11.50 17.94
N SER A 158 -12.87 -10.70 18.80
CA SER A 158 -13.12 -9.26 18.88
C SER A 158 -12.50 -8.45 17.74
N ILE A 159 -11.51 -9.01 17.04
CA ILE A 159 -10.89 -8.41 15.85
C ILE A 159 -11.91 -8.27 14.72
N CYS A 160 -12.88 -9.19 14.61
CA CYS A 160 -13.88 -9.18 13.54
C CYS A 160 -14.66 -7.86 13.47
N ARG A 161 -14.86 -7.16 14.60
CA ARG A 161 -15.52 -5.84 14.63
C ARG A 161 -14.73 -4.75 13.90
N TRP A 162 -13.41 -4.91 13.79
CA TRP A 162 -12.50 -3.97 13.12
C TRP A 162 -12.13 -4.42 11.71
N LEU A 163 -12.16 -5.73 11.44
CA LEU A 163 -12.00 -6.28 10.08
C LEU A 163 -13.25 -6.10 9.22
N ALA A 164 -14.45 -6.18 9.79
CA ALA A 164 -15.69 -6.02 9.02
C ALA A 164 -15.77 -4.67 8.27
N PRO A 165 -15.47 -3.51 8.89
CA PRO A 165 -15.35 -2.25 8.15
C PRO A 165 -14.26 -2.27 7.06
N ALA A 166 -13.14 -2.95 7.29
CA ALA A 166 -12.07 -3.07 6.30
C ALA A 166 -12.53 -3.83 5.04
N LEU A 167 -13.36 -4.87 5.20
CA LEU A 167 -13.94 -5.65 4.08
C LEU A 167 -14.87 -4.81 3.18
N VAL A 168 -15.42 -3.71 3.71
CA VAL A 168 -16.29 -2.81 2.96
C VAL A 168 -15.49 -1.79 2.13
N LEU A 169 -14.19 -1.60 2.41
CA LEU A 169 -13.36 -0.61 1.72
C LEU A 169 -13.26 -0.82 0.20
N PRO A 170 -13.05 -2.05 -0.33
CA PRO A 170 -13.10 -2.30 -1.77
C PRO A 170 -14.40 -1.81 -2.43
N LEU A 171 -15.54 -2.06 -1.79
CA LEU A 171 -16.84 -1.59 -2.28
C LEU A 171 -16.92 -0.06 -2.28
N VAL A 172 -16.48 0.59 -1.20
CA VAL A 172 -16.47 2.06 -1.08
C VAL A 172 -15.60 2.70 -2.17
N THR A 173 -14.40 2.17 -2.42
CA THR A 173 -13.51 2.72 -3.44
C THR A 173 -14.03 2.49 -4.86
N VAL A 174 -14.70 1.36 -5.12
CA VAL A 174 -15.39 1.14 -6.39
C VAL A 174 -16.51 2.15 -6.59
N LEU A 175 -17.36 2.40 -5.59
CA LEU A 175 -18.49 3.35 -5.69
C LEU A 175 -18.05 4.82 -5.76
N LYS A 176 -16.96 5.20 -5.06
CA LYS A 176 -16.49 6.59 -5.01
C LYS A 176 -15.48 6.93 -6.10
N GLN A 177 -14.62 6.00 -6.47
CA GLN A 177 -13.48 6.25 -7.34
C GLN A 177 -13.51 5.41 -8.63
N GLY A 178 -14.29 4.34 -8.67
CA GLY A 178 -14.33 3.40 -9.81
C GLY A 178 -13.15 2.43 -9.84
N PHE A 179 -12.38 2.35 -8.74
CA PHE A 179 -11.16 1.54 -8.64
C PHE A 179 -11.25 0.55 -7.47
N LEU A 180 -11.16 -0.75 -7.80
CA LEU A 180 -11.11 -1.83 -6.80
C LEU A 180 -9.77 -1.87 -6.05
N GLY A 181 -8.67 -1.61 -6.76
CA GLY A 181 -7.30 -1.75 -6.26
C GLY A 181 -7.02 -0.97 -4.97
N TYR A 182 -7.50 0.28 -4.84
CA TYR A 182 -7.26 1.08 -3.64
C TYR A 182 -7.84 0.44 -2.38
N GLY A 183 -9.05 -0.08 -2.44
CA GLY A 183 -9.68 -0.74 -1.30
C GLY A 183 -9.08 -2.12 -1.02
N VAL A 184 -8.62 -2.84 -2.05
CA VAL A 184 -7.88 -4.11 -1.87
C VAL A 184 -6.54 -3.89 -1.19
N ILE A 185 -5.77 -2.87 -1.58
CA ILE A 185 -4.51 -2.50 -0.92
C ILE A 185 -4.79 -2.14 0.55
N ALA A 186 -5.80 -1.30 0.80
CA ALA A 186 -6.21 -0.93 2.15
C ALA A 186 -6.61 -2.16 3.01
N LEU A 187 -7.42 -3.05 2.45
CA LEU A 187 -7.82 -4.30 3.11
C LEU A 187 -6.59 -5.17 3.41
N SER A 188 -5.69 -5.33 2.44
CA SER A 188 -4.46 -6.14 2.60
C SER A 188 -3.55 -5.58 3.70
N ALA A 189 -3.45 -4.24 3.83
CA ALA A 189 -2.67 -3.61 4.89
C ALA A 189 -3.24 -3.94 6.27
N VAL A 190 -4.57 -3.86 6.44
CA VAL A 190 -5.24 -4.18 7.73
C VAL A 190 -5.16 -5.67 8.05
N THR A 191 -5.36 -6.56 7.07
CA THR A 191 -5.31 -8.01 7.29
C THR A 191 -3.90 -8.50 7.59
N LEU A 192 -2.89 -8.01 6.85
CA LEU A 192 -1.48 -8.36 7.09
C LEU A 192 -0.94 -7.73 8.38
N PHE A 193 -1.45 -6.56 8.79
CA PHE A 193 -1.21 -6.03 10.13
C PHE A 193 -1.74 -7.01 11.20
N CYS A 194 -2.99 -7.48 11.08
CA CYS A 194 -3.58 -8.42 12.03
C CYS A 194 -2.84 -9.77 12.05
N ALA A 195 -2.33 -10.21 10.90
CA ALA A 195 -1.54 -11.43 10.75
C ALA A 195 -0.26 -11.45 11.60
N THR A 196 0.24 -10.29 12.04
CA THR A 196 1.46 -10.21 12.88
C THR A 196 1.24 -10.72 14.31
N PHE A 197 0.03 -10.58 14.86
CA PHE A 197 -0.27 -10.95 16.25
C PHE A 197 -1.35 -12.02 16.40
N VAL A 198 -2.12 -12.34 15.37
CA VAL A 198 -3.12 -13.42 15.45
C VAL A 198 -2.44 -14.79 15.47
N ARG A 199 -2.90 -15.64 16.40
CA ARG A 199 -2.48 -17.04 16.55
C ARG A 199 -3.72 -17.96 16.60
N PRO A 200 -3.63 -19.20 16.09
CA PRO A 200 -2.48 -19.86 15.44
C PRO A 200 -2.22 -19.38 13.99
N ARG A 201 -0.95 -19.40 13.55
CA ARG A 201 -0.52 -18.83 12.25
C ARG A 201 -1.08 -19.57 11.03
N TRP A 202 -1.39 -20.86 11.14
CA TRP A 202 -1.96 -21.61 10.01
C TRP A 202 -3.37 -21.12 9.63
N ILE A 203 -4.16 -20.62 10.59
CA ILE A 203 -5.47 -20.01 10.30
C ILE A 203 -5.29 -18.74 9.48
N VAL A 204 -4.27 -17.95 9.81
CA VAL A 204 -3.93 -16.73 9.07
C VAL A 204 -3.55 -17.08 7.64
N VAL A 205 -2.68 -18.08 7.44
CA VAL A 205 -2.29 -18.55 6.10
C VAL A 205 -3.51 -19.05 5.32
N ALA A 206 -4.35 -19.90 5.92
CA ALA A 206 -5.56 -20.40 5.28
C ALA A 206 -6.51 -19.25 4.88
N ALA A 207 -6.73 -18.27 5.78
CA ALA A 207 -7.57 -17.12 5.52
C ALA A 207 -7.01 -16.24 4.38
N LEU A 208 -5.68 -16.06 4.31
CA LEU A 208 -5.03 -15.31 3.22
C LEU A 208 -5.13 -16.05 1.89
N LEU A 209 -4.96 -17.37 1.87
CA LEU A 209 -5.10 -18.18 0.64
C LEU A 209 -6.55 -18.18 0.13
N ILE A 210 -7.52 -18.43 1.00
CA ILE A 210 -8.96 -18.40 0.64
C ILE A 210 -9.34 -16.98 0.20
N GLY A 211 -8.98 -15.96 0.98
CA GLY A 211 -9.26 -14.57 0.65
C GLY A 211 -8.61 -14.12 -0.66
N GLY A 212 -7.39 -14.58 -0.93
CA GLY A 212 -6.69 -14.33 -2.20
C GLY A 212 -7.43 -14.94 -3.38
N TYR A 213 -7.83 -16.22 -3.30
CA TYR A 213 -8.60 -16.89 -4.35
C TYR A 213 -9.97 -16.25 -4.59
N CYS A 214 -10.71 -15.92 -3.53
CA CYS A 214 -11.95 -15.16 -3.65
C CYS A 214 -11.70 -13.78 -4.26
N GLY A 215 -10.59 -13.13 -3.90
CA GLY A 215 -10.15 -11.86 -4.48
C GLY A 215 -9.90 -11.94 -5.98
N LEU A 216 -9.26 -13.00 -6.47
CA LEU A 216 -9.07 -13.26 -7.91
C LEU A 216 -10.39 -13.40 -8.65
N SER A 217 -11.34 -14.14 -8.05
CA SER A 217 -12.68 -14.35 -8.60
C SER A 217 -13.45 -13.02 -8.74
N VAL A 218 -13.39 -12.17 -7.71
CA VAL A 218 -13.99 -10.82 -7.74
C VAL A 218 -13.24 -9.90 -8.71
N PHE A 219 -11.92 -10.03 -8.80
CA PHE A 219 -11.08 -9.22 -9.69
C PHE A 219 -11.45 -9.43 -11.16
N VAL A 220 -11.60 -10.68 -11.61
CA VAL A 220 -11.98 -10.98 -13.00
C VAL A 220 -13.35 -10.37 -13.32
N ALA A 221 -14.34 -10.58 -12.44
CA ALA A 221 -15.68 -10.03 -12.63
C ALA A 221 -15.69 -8.48 -12.65
N TYR A 222 -14.90 -7.85 -11.79
CA TYR A 222 -14.68 -6.40 -11.84
C TYR A 222 -14.02 -5.97 -13.15
N MET A 223 -12.98 -6.65 -13.62
CA MET A 223 -12.28 -6.26 -14.85
C MET A 223 -13.17 -6.31 -16.09
N GLN A 224 -14.11 -7.26 -16.14
CA GLN A 224 -15.10 -7.37 -17.21
C GLN A 224 -16.12 -6.20 -17.24
N THR A 225 -16.40 -5.59 -16.08
CA THR A 225 -17.47 -4.56 -15.92
C THR A 225 -16.93 -3.17 -15.57
N ARG A 226 -15.62 -3.04 -15.35
CA ARG A 226 -15.02 -1.80 -14.81
C ARG A 226 -15.30 -0.56 -15.65
N ASN A 227 -15.43 -0.69 -16.97
CA ASN A 227 -15.62 0.44 -17.86
C ASN A 227 -16.99 1.09 -17.60
N GLU A 228 -18.02 0.26 -17.40
CA GLU A 228 -19.38 0.68 -17.06
C GLU A 228 -19.40 1.36 -15.68
N ILE A 229 -18.73 0.74 -14.70
CA ILE A 229 -18.60 1.27 -13.34
C ILE A 229 -17.89 2.64 -13.38
N ARG A 230 -16.74 2.74 -14.05
CA ARG A 230 -15.97 3.99 -14.12
C ARG A 230 -16.71 5.08 -14.87
N ALA A 231 -17.40 4.73 -15.97
CA ALA A 231 -18.25 5.67 -16.68
C ALA A 231 -19.32 6.26 -15.75
N ALA A 232 -20.00 5.44 -14.95
CA ALA A 232 -20.99 5.91 -13.99
C ALA A 232 -20.36 6.79 -12.89
N VAL A 233 -19.19 6.42 -12.35
CA VAL A 233 -18.54 7.22 -11.30
C VAL A 233 -18.03 8.55 -11.84
N TRP A 234 -17.38 8.56 -13.00
CA TRP A 234 -16.67 9.73 -13.54
C TRP A 234 -17.58 10.73 -14.24
N THR A 235 -18.73 10.28 -14.76
CA THR A 235 -19.80 11.19 -15.24
C THR A 235 -20.62 11.79 -14.11
N GLY A 236 -20.36 11.39 -12.85
CA GLY A 236 -21.07 11.91 -11.69
C GLY A 236 -22.48 11.34 -11.53
N ALA A 237 -22.76 10.14 -12.07
CA ALA A 237 -24.07 9.48 -11.92
C ALA A 237 -24.48 9.33 -10.45
N ASP A 238 -25.78 9.20 -10.22
CA ASP A 238 -26.36 9.02 -8.89
C ASP A 238 -25.96 7.68 -8.25
N LEU A 239 -26.18 7.55 -6.93
CA LEU A 239 -25.76 6.37 -6.18
C LEU A 239 -26.43 5.08 -6.68
N ARG A 240 -27.68 5.15 -7.14
CA ARG A 240 -28.42 3.98 -7.63
C ARG A 240 -27.76 3.41 -8.88
N THR A 241 -27.44 4.25 -9.86
CA THR A 241 -26.74 3.84 -11.08
C THR A 241 -25.38 3.21 -10.78
N ARG A 242 -24.62 3.80 -9.84
CA ARG A 242 -23.33 3.22 -9.42
C ARG A 242 -23.49 1.85 -8.74
N LEU A 243 -24.51 1.70 -7.90
CA LEU A 243 -24.83 0.43 -7.26
C LEU A 243 -25.27 -0.63 -8.28
N SER A 244 -26.00 -0.26 -9.32
CA SER A 244 -26.35 -1.17 -10.42
C SER A 244 -25.11 -1.71 -11.13
N GLY A 245 -24.10 -0.88 -11.38
CA GLY A 245 -22.82 -1.32 -11.95
C GLY A 245 -22.08 -2.32 -11.05
N VAL A 246 -22.07 -2.09 -9.74
CA VAL A 246 -21.50 -3.05 -8.77
C VAL A 246 -22.31 -4.34 -8.72
N SER A 247 -23.64 -4.25 -8.74
CA SER A 247 -24.53 -5.42 -8.76
C SER A 247 -24.26 -6.31 -9.98
N LEU A 248 -24.06 -5.68 -11.15
CA LEU A 248 -23.68 -6.38 -12.38
C LEU A 248 -22.31 -7.06 -12.26
N ALA A 249 -21.33 -6.41 -11.64
CA ALA A 249 -20.04 -7.04 -11.37
C ALA A 249 -20.19 -8.27 -10.46
N LEU A 250 -20.98 -8.14 -9.38
CA LEU A 250 -21.24 -9.24 -8.45
C LEU A 250 -21.98 -10.41 -9.11
N SER A 251 -22.92 -10.16 -10.01
CA SER A 251 -23.63 -11.22 -10.74
C SER A 251 -22.73 -11.97 -11.73
N ARG A 252 -21.56 -11.43 -12.06
CA ARG A 252 -20.56 -12.06 -12.94
C ARG A 252 -19.43 -12.74 -12.18
N VAL A 253 -19.47 -12.75 -10.85
CA VAL A 253 -18.46 -13.45 -10.05
C VAL A 253 -18.57 -14.95 -10.33
N LYS A 254 -17.52 -15.49 -10.94
CA LYS A 254 -17.26 -16.91 -11.07
C LYS A 254 -15.96 -17.26 -10.33
N PRO A 255 -15.78 -18.51 -9.87
CA PRO A 255 -14.48 -18.98 -9.41
C PRO A 255 -13.43 -18.75 -10.51
N PHE A 256 -12.24 -18.27 -10.13
CA PHE A 256 -11.14 -18.08 -11.07
C PHE A 256 -10.70 -19.42 -11.64
N ASP A 257 -10.72 -19.56 -12.97
CA ASP A 257 -10.32 -20.79 -13.65
C ASP A 257 -8.90 -20.67 -14.21
N PHE A 258 -7.96 -21.46 -13.66
CA PHE A 258 -6.57 -21.49 -14.11
C PHE A 258 -6.38 -22.15 -15.48
N PHE A 259 -7.40 -22.81 -16.03
CA PHE A 259 -7.37 -23.45 -17.34
C PHE A 259 -8.09 -22.63 -18.42
N ASP A 260 -8.81 -21.57 -18.05
CA ASP A 260 -9.48 -20.66 -18.98
C ASP A 260 -8.52 -19.54 -19.43
N GLN A 261 -8.14 -19.54 -20.70
CA GLN A 261 -7.21 -18.54 -21.25
C GLN A 261 -7.73 -17.11 -21.11
N ASN A 262 -9.05 -16.90 -21.12
CA ASN A 262 -9.62 -15.57 -20.92
C ASN A 262 -9.38 -15.05 -19.49
N ASP A 263 -9.55 -15.90 -18.48
CA ASP A 263 -9.25 -15.52 -17.09
C ASP A 263 -7.76 -15.22 -16.90
N LEU A 264 -6.88 -16.01 -17.53
CA LEU A 264 -5.44 -15.77 -17.54
C LEU A 264 -5.09 -14.42 -18.22
N LEU A 265 -5.63 -14.15 -19.41
CA LEU A 265 -5.39 -12.90 -20.15
C LEU A 265 -5.91 -11.65 -19.41
N ILE A 266 -7.06 -11.75 -18.74
CA ILE A 266 -7.61 -10.67 -17.93
C ILE A 266 -6.71 -10.37 -16.73
N PHE A 267 -6.18 -11.43 -16.10
CA PHE A 267 -5.25 -11.29 -14.99
C PHE A 267 -3.93 -10.68 -15.45
N ASP A 268 -3.30 -11.30 -16.44
CA ASP A 268 -1.99 -10.92 -16.99
C ASP A 268 -1.97 -9.44 -17.41
N GLY A 269 -2.86 -9.06 -18.33
CA GLY A 269 -2.86 -7.72 -18.91
C GLY A 269 -3.22 -6.57 -17.94
N ARG A 270 -3.41 -6.84 -16.64
CA ARG A 270 -3.80 -5.85 -15.62
C ARG A 270 -3.05 -5.96 -14.30
N MET A 271 -2.66 -7.15 -13.88
CA MET A 271 -1.89 -7.35 -12.66
C MET A 271 -0.40 -7.52 -12.94
N ASP A 272 0.01 -8.01 -14.12
CA ASP A 272 1.42 -8.20 -14.41
C ASP A 272 2.11 -6.90 -14.83
N GLN A 273 2.98 -6.39 -13.95
CA GLN A 273 3.92 -5.32 -14.24
C GLN A 273 5.28 -5.85 -14.71
N SER A 274 5.50 -7.17 -14.69
CA SER A 274 6.74 -7.76 -15.19
C SER A 274 6.89 -7.52 -16.69
N TYR A 275 5.81 -7.60 -17.47
CA TYR A 275 5.83 -7.21 -18.88
C TYR A 275 6.40 -5.80 -19.09
N LEU A 276 5.89 -4.80 -18.36
CA LEU A 276 6.35 -3.41 -18.51
C LEU A 276 7.81 -3.24 -18.05
N ALA A 277 8.19 -3.89 -16.95
CA ALA A 277 9.58 -3.88 -16.49
C ALA A 277 10.52 -4.53 -17.51
N GLY A 278 10.12 -5.64 -18.13
CA GLY A 278 10.85 -6.32 -19.18
C GLY A 278 11.06 -5.45 -20.42
N LEU A 279 10.00 -4.77 -20.90
CA LEU A 279 10.13 -3.82 -22.01
C LEU A 279 11.11 -2.70 -21.70
N ALA A 280 11.10 -2.19 -20.47
CA ALA A 280 12.07 -1.18 -20.04
C ALA A 280 13.49 -1.73 -20.00
N VAL A 281 13.67 -2.98 -19.56
CA VAL A 281 14.97 -3.67 -19.60
C VAL A 281 15.48 -3.78 -21.01
N ASP A 282 14.67 -4.32 -21.93
CA ASP A 282 15.03 -4.56 -23.32
C ASP A 282 15.38 -3.26 -24.04
N ARG A 283 14.56 -2.22 -23.87
CA ARG A 283 14.81 -0.91 -24.48
C ARG A 283 16.05 -0.24 -23.90
N LEU A 284 16.14 -0.07 -22.59
CA LEU A 284 17.21 0.74 -22.00
C LEU A 284 18.57 0.06 -22.06
N SER A 285 18.62 -1.26 -21.98
CA SER A 285 19.88 -2.00 -22.15
C SER A 285 20.41 -1.95 -23.58
N SER A 286 19.51 -1.87 -24.58
CA SER A 286 19.90 -1.77 -25.99
C SER A 286 20.24 -0.34 -26.43
N THR A 287 19.52 0.67 -25.93
CA THR A 287 19.76 2.08 -26.30
C THR A 287 20.78 2.78 -25.42
N GLY A 288 20.98 2.33 -24.18
CA GLY A 288 21.80 3.02 -23.18
C GLY A 288 21.17 4.33 -22.66
N GLU A 289 19.90 4.62 -22.98
CA GLU A 289 19.19 5.86 -22.61
C GLU A 289 18.73 5.90 -21.13
N TYR A 290 19.61 5.55 -20.21
CA TYR A 290 19.35 5.66 -18.78
C TYR A 290 19.21 7.13 -18.34
N VAL A 291 18.40 7.38 -17.30
CA VAL A 291 18.11 8.74 -16.81
C VAL A 291 19.00 9.19 -15.64
N HIS A 292 19.96 8.37 -15.23
CA HIS A 292 21.08 8.76 -14.37
C HIS A 292 20.73 9.61 -13.13
N GLY A 293 19.69 9.21 -12.38
CA GLY A 293 19.28 9.88 -11.14
C GLY A 293 18.22 10.96 -11.32
N GLU A 294 17.76 11.26 -12.54
CA GLU A 294 16.75 12.28 -12.82
C GLU A 294 15.48 12.07 -11.98
N THR A 295 14.89 10.87 -12.01
CA THR A 295 13.62 10.61 -11.31
C THR A 295 13.80 10.62 -9.79
N LEU A 296 14.95 10.18 -9.28
CA LEU A 296 15.28 10.21 -7.86
C LEU A 296 15.47 11.64 -7.36
N THR A 297 16.09 12.50 -8.17
CA THR A 297 16.26 13.93 -7.87
C THR A 297 14.90 14.62 -7.83
N VAL A 298 14.02 14.32 -8.79
CA VAL A 298 12.64 14.83 -8.79
C VAL A 298 11.88 14.36 -7.55
N ALA A 299 12.07 13.11 -7.14
CA ALA A 299 11.46 12.57 -5.92
C ALA A 299 11.96 13.27 -4.65
N ALA A 300 13.25 13.58 -4.56
CA ALA A 300 13.81 14.32 -3.42
C ALA A 300 13.22 15.73 -3.29
N VAL A 301 13.08 16.47 -4.40
CA VAL A 301 12.46 17.80 -4.39
C VAL A 301 10.94 17.75 -4.24
N ALA A 302 10.30 16.59 -4.40
CA ALA A 302 8.84 16.42 -4.26
C ALA A 302 8.34 16.82 -2.87
N LEU A 303 9.19 16.72 -1.83
CA LEU A 303 8.87 17.10 -0.45
C LEU A 303 8.50 18.58 -0.29
N ILE A 304 8.98 19.47 -1.18
CA ILE A 304 8.73 20.91 -1.07
C ILE A 304 7.27 21.20 -1.46
N PRO A 305 6.38 21.67 -0.57
CA PRO A 305 4.99 21.96 -0.94
C PRO A 305 4.86 22.99 -2.07
N ARG A 306 3.84 22.87 -2.94
CA ARG A 306 3.61 23.85 -4.03
C ARG A 306 3.30 25.26 -3.55
N ILE A 307 2.93 25.43 -2.28
CA ILE A 307 2.74 26.76 -1.67
C ILE A 307 4.08 27.52 -1.66
N PHE A 308 5.20 26.82 -1.44
CA PHE A 308 6.53 27.42 -1.44
C PHE A 308 7.20 27.41 -2.82
N TRP A 309 6.78 26.52 -3.72
CA TRP A 309 7.27 26.49 -5.11
C TRP A 309 6.11 26.25 -6.11
N PRO A 310 5.35 27.30 -6.47
CA PRO A 310 4.19 27.18 -7.36
C PRO A 310 4.56 26.62 -8.74
N GLY A 311 5.65 27.12 -9.32
CA GLY A 311 6.19 26.72 -10.64
C GLY A 311 7.03 25.45 -10.62
N LYS A 312 6.86 24.54 -9.65
CA LYS A 312 7.65 23.30 -9.60
C LYS A 312 7.47 22.50 -10.90
N PRO A 313 8.58 22.17 -11.61
CA PRO A 313 8.53 21.72 -13.00
C PRO A 313 7.90 20.33 -13.20
N PHE A 314 7.67 19.55 -12.15
CA PHE A 314 7.14 18.20 -12.27
C PHE A 314 5.83 17.99 -11.50
N THR A 315 4.82 17.54 -12.22
CA THR A 315 3.64 16.86 -11.69
C THR A 315 3.87 15.37 -11.85
N GLY A 316 3.88 14.62 -10.74
CA GLY A 316 3.96 13.17 -10.75
C GLY A 316 2.96 12.59 -11.75
N GLY A 317 3.47 11.85 -12.73
CA GLY A 317 2.72 11.24 -13.80
C GLY A 317 3.50 10.02 -14.27
N SER A 318 3.28 8.91 -13.58
CA SER A 318 3.94 7.63 -13.84
C SER A 318 3.77 7.17 -15.29
N GLY A 319 2.63 7.45 -15.93
CA GLY A 319 2.36 7.07 -17.33
C GLY A 319 3.37 7.64 -18.35
N ASN A 320 3.78 8.90 -18.22
CA ASN A 320 4.77 9.50 -19.13
C ASN A 320 6.14 8.84 -18.99
N LEU A 321 6.51 8.48 -17.76
CA LEU A 321 7.76 7.77 -17.49
C LEU A 321 7.71 6.34 -18.07
N VAL A 322 6.60 5.63 -17.90
CA VAL A 322 6.41 4.30 -18.50
C VAL A 322 6.53 4.39 -20.02
N SER A 323 5.86 5.35 -20.68
CA SER A 323 6.01 5.55 -22.12
C SER A 323 7.44 5.83 -22.56
N ARG A 324 8.15 6.69 -21.81
CA ARG A 324 9.57 7.00 -22.07
C ARG A 324 10.46 5.75 -21.98
N PHE A 325 10.25 4.91 -20.97
CA PHE A 325 11.14 3.77 -20.69
C PHE A 325 10.78 2.50 -21.44
N THR A 326 9.52 2.31 -21.83
CA THR A 326 9.07 1.11 -22.55
C THR A 326 8.88 1.35 -24.05
N GLY A 327 8.72 2.61 -24.48
CA GLY A 327 8.30 2.95 -25.84
C GLY A 327 6.79 2.75 -26.11
N LEU A 328 6.02 2.29 -25.12
CA LEU A 328 4.57 2.12 -25.28
C LEU A 328 3.84 3.46 -25.22
N THR A 329 2.90 3.68 -26.13
CA THR A 329 1.99 4.83 -26.09
C THR A 329 0.67 4.44 -25.43
N PHE A 330 0.26 5.19 -24.41
CA PHE A 330 -1.04 5.01 -23.76
C PHE A 330 -2.04 6.07 -24.23
N SER A 331 -3.33 5.74 -24.22
CA SER A 331 -4.38 6.71 -24.53
C SER A 331 -4.39 7.85 -23.51
N SER A 332 -4.78 9.05 -23.96
CA SER A 332 -4.89 10.22 -23.08
C SER A 332 -5.79 9.92 -21.88
N GLY A 333 -5.30 10.24 -20.68
CA GLY A 333 -5.99 9.97 -19.40
C GLY A 333 -5.71 8.58 -18.81
N THR A 334 -4.95 7.72 -19.46
CA THR A 334 -4.51 6.44 -18.88
C THR A 334 -3.28 6.66 -17.99
N SER A 335 -3.44 6.41 -16.68
CA SER A 335 -2.32 6.39 -15.75
C SER A 335 -1.83 4.95 -15.55
N VAL A 336 -0.54 4.72 -15.80
CA VAL A 336 0.13 3.44 -15.59
C VAL A 336 1.20 3.64 -14.54
N GLY A 337 1.11 2.89 -13.45
CA GLY A 337 2.09 2.93 -12.38
C GLY A 337 3.45 2.39 -12.85
N ILE A 338 4.50 3.19 -12.69
CA ILE A 338 5.87 2.82 -13.07
C ILE A 338 6.45 1.76 -12.13
N GLY A 339 6.16 1.88 -10.82
CA GLY A 339 6.70 1.04 -9.78
C GLY A 339 8.21 1.22 -9.55
N PRO A 340 8.73 0.86 -8.35
CA PRO A 340 10.14 0.98 -8.03
C PRO A 340 11.07 0.11 -8.90
N VAL A 341 10.60 -1.05 -9.39
CA VAL A 341 11.43 -1.94 -10.23
C VAL A 341 11.87 -1.23 -11.50
N MET A 342 10.90 -0.71 -12.27
CA MET A 342 11.18 -0.02 -13.53
C MET A 342 11.85 1.33 -13.29
N GLU A 343 11.39 2.11 -12.30
CA GLU A 343 11.95 3.43 -12.03
C GLU A 343 13.42 3.35 -11.61
N LEU A 344 13.80 2.42 -10.73
CA LEU A 344 15.21 2.22 -10.37
C LEU A 344 16.02 1.71 -11.56
N TYR A 345 15.50 0.74 -12.32
CA TYR A 345 16.19 0.22 -13.49
C TYR A 345 16.47 1.32 -14.52
N ALA A 346 15.52 2.24 -14.73
CA ALA A 346 15.69 3.36 -15.65
C ALA A 346 16.83 4.31 -15.27
N ASN A 347 17.24 4.38 -14.01
CA ASN A 347 18.30 5.28 -13.57
C ASN A 347 19.71 4.72 -13.82
N TYR A 348 20.03 3.55 -13.28
CA TYR A 348 21.36 2.91 -13.47
C TYR A 348 21.26 1.39 -13.58
N GLY A 349 20.22 0.88 -14.23
CA GLY A 349 20.00 -0.55 -14.45
C GLY A 349 19.91 -1.35 -13.15
N ILE A 350 20.43 -2.57 -13.19
CA ILE A 350 20.31 -3.53 -12.08
C ILE A 350 20.99 -3.04 -10.79
N VAL A 351 22.08 -2.27 -10.90
CA VAL A 351 22.79 -1.75 -9.72
C VAL A 351 21.87 -0.84 -8.91
N CYS A 352 21.12 0.05 -9.57
CA CYS A 352 20.17 0.93 -8.89
C CYS A 352 18.99 0.16 -8.29
N VAL A 353 18.52 -0.90 -8.96
CA VAL A 353 17.48 -1.80 -8.41
C VAL A 353 17.97 -2.43 -7.11
N LEU A 354 19.15 -3.04 -7.11
CA LEU A 354 19.73 -3.67 -5.92
C LEU A 354 19.93 -2.67 -4.78
N THR A 355 20.56 -1.52 -5.04
CA THR A 355 20.82 -0.54 -3.99
C THR A 355 19.54 0.12 -3.49
N GLY A 356 18.62 0.47 -4.40
CA GLY A 356 17.36 1.13 -4.07
C GLY A 356 16.43 0.25 -3.26
N PHE A 357 16.25 -1.02 -3.64
CA PHE A 357 15.44 -1.95 -2.86
C PHE A 357 16.11 -2.32 -1.53
N PHE A 358 17.43 -2.42 -1.45
CA PHE A 358 18.13 -2.59 -0.18
C PHE A 358 17.84 -1.43 0.79
N VAL A 359 17.98 -0.19 0.32
CA VAL A 359 17.66 1.01 1.12
C VAL A 359 16.18 1.03 1.51
N LEU A 360 15.28 0.67 0.59
CA LEU A 360 13.85 0.62 0.88
C LEU A 360 13.51 -0.44 1.94
N GLY A 361 14.09 -1.63 1.87
CA GLY A 361 13.92 -2.69 2.86
C GLY A 361 14.44 -2.28 4.24
N LEU A 362 15.59 -1.63 4.28
CA LEU A 362 16.18 -1.08 5.49
C LEU A 362 15.30 0.02 6.11
N LEU A 363 14.82 0.96 5.30
CA LEU A 363 13.94 2.06 5.73
C LEU A 363 12.59 1.53 6.23
N LEU A 364 11.94 0.62 5.50
CA LEU A 364 10.67 0.05 5.92
C LEU A 364 10.80 -0.80 7.19
N SER A 365 11.90 -1.55 7.34
CA SER A 365 12.19 -2.31 8.58
C SER A 365 12.36 -1.37 9.78
N TYR A 366 13.03 -0.24 9.59
CA TYR A 366 13.15 0.81 10.61
C TYR A 366 11.78 1.40 11.00
N ILE A 367 11.00 1.86 10.02
CA ILE A 367 9.68 2.47 10.25
C ILE A 367 8.73 1.48 10.94
N ASP A 368 8.67 0.24 10.44
CA ASP A 368 7.80 -0.81 10.97
C ASP A 368 8.15 -1.19 12.41
N HIS A 369 9.44 -1.29 12.72
CA HIS A 369 9.87 -1.54 14.09
C HIS A 369 9.46 -0.42 15.05
N HIS A 370 9.66 0.84 14.67
CA HIS A 370 9.26 1.98 15.50
C HIS A 370 7.74 2.06 15.68
N ALA A 371 6.96 1.81 14.63
CA ALA A 371 5.51 1.69 14.74
C ALA A 371 5.13 0.58 15.74
N ALA A 372 5.75 -0.59 15.65
CA ALA A 372 5.46 -1.73 16.50
C ALA A 372 5.82 -1.50 17.96
N VAL A 373 6.98 -0.89 18.26
CA VAL A 373 7.38 -0.54 19.63
C VAL A 373 6.41 0.48 20.23
N CYS A 374 6.00 1.49 19.46
CA CYS A 374 5.00 2.46 19.92
C CYS A 374 3.66 1.78 20.20
N LEU A 375 3.19 0.91 19.30
CA LEU A 375 1.95 0.16 19.45
C LEU A 375 1.96 -0.73 20.69
N GLN A 376 3.06 -1.46 20.92
CA GLN A 376 3.21 -2.35 22.07
C GLN A 376 3.31 -1.58 23.38
N GLY A 377 4.02 -0.43 23.37
CA GLY A 377 4.12 0.48 24.50
C GLY A 377 2.87 1.32 24.76
N GLY A 378 1.84 1.22 23.91
CA GLY A 378 0.60 1.96 24.06
C GLY A 378 0.68 3.43 23.66
N ASP A 379 1.71 3.84 22.93
CA ASP A 379 1.87 5.20 22.39
C ASP A 379 1.15 5.31 21.04
N SER A 380 -0.15 5.65 21.11
CA SER A 380 -1.01 5.71 19.92
C SER A 380 -0.60 6.80 18.94
N HIS A 381 -0.06 7.91 19.43
CA HIS A 381 0.29 9.07 18.62
C HIS A 381 1.50 8.75 17.73
N ARG A 382 2.55 8.21 18.34
CA ARG A 382 3.77 7.83 17.60
C ARG A 382 3.53 6.58 16.75
N PHE A 383 2.70 5.63 17.20
CA PHE A 383 2.26 4.52 16.34
C PHE A 383 1.64 5.04 15.05
N VAL A 384 0.64 5.91 15.13
CA VAL A 384 -0.05 6.44 13.94
C VAL A 384 0.90 7.23 13.05
N LEU A 385 1.81 8.03 13.62
CA LEU A 385 2.82 8.75 12.84
C LEU A 385 3.70 7.81 12.03
N TRP A 386 4.32 6.82 12.68
CA TRP A 386 5.21 5.87 12.00
C TRP A 386 4.45 4.99 11.02
N PHE A 387 3.27 4.50 11.40
CA PHE A 387 2.46 3.62 10.56
C PHE A 387 1.93 4.34 9.31
N LEU A 388 1.52 5.61 9.40
CA LEU A 388 1.09 6.40 8.25
C LEU A 388 2.22 6.68 7.26
N VAL A 389 3.41 6.97 7.76
CA VAL A 389 4.61 7.06 6.90
C VAL A 389 4.86 5.69 6.27
N GLY A 390 4.78 4.61 7.03
CA GLY A 390 4.90 3.24 6.51
C GLY A 390 3.92 2.93 5.38
N ILE A 391 2.64 3.29 5.54
CA ILE A 391 1.59 3.11 4.52
C ILE A 391 1.94 3.85 3.22
N SER A 392 2.58 5.03 3.26
CA SER A 392 2.93 5.75 2.03
C SER A 392 3.95 4.99 1.17
N PHE A 393 4.85 4.24 1.81
CA PHE A 393 5.81 3.37 1.12
C PHE A 393 5.18 2.08 0.58
N LEU A 394 3.93 1.77 0.93
CA LEU A 394 3.24 0.61 0.39
C LEU A 394 2.80 0.78 -1.08
N GLN A 395 2.98 1.95 -1.70
CA GLN A 395 2.58 2.15 -3.11
C GLN A 395 3.58 1.49 -4.09
N ALA A 396 3.59 0.16 -4.16
CA ALA A 396 4.54 -0.61 -4.96
C ALA A 396 4.39 -0.44 -6.49
N SER A 397 3.26 0.12 -6.95
CA SER A 397 3.07 0.52 -8.35
C SER A 397 3.29 2.02 -8.59
N GLY A 398 3.43 2.82 -7.53
CA GLY A 398 3.62 4.26 -7.62
C GLY A 398 5.04 4.66 -8.00
N SER A 399 5.22 5.93 -8.34
CA SER A 399 6.55 6.53 -8.50
C SER A 399 7.16 6.93 -7.16
N PHE A 400 8.48 7.09 -7.07
CA PHE A 400 9.12 7.60 -5.85
C PHE A 400 8.63 9.01 -5.49
N VAL A 401 8.29 9.84 -6.48
CA VAL A 401 7.69 11.16 -6.25
C VAL A 401 6.38 11.05 -5.46
N GLU A 402 5.50 10.12 -5.83
CA GLU A 402 4.22 9.88 -5.15
C GLU A 402 4.44 9.33 -3.74
N VAL A 403 5.34 8.36 -3.59
CA VAL A 403 5.69 7.76 -2.29
C VAL A 403 6.24 8.80 -1.31
N ILE A 404 7.23 9.58 -1.73
CA ILE A 404 7.92 10.57 -0.88
C ILE A 404 6.97 11.74 -0.54
N SER A 405 6.23 12.26 -1.52
CA SER A 405 5.27 13.34 -1.27
C SER A 405 4.13 12.90 -0.34
N THR A 406 3.62 11.67 -0.52
CA THR A 406 2.61 11.10 0.39
C THR A 406 3.19 10.89 1.78
N GLY A 407 4.45 10.45 1.91
CA GLY A 407 5.13 10.30 3.20
C GLY A 407 5.27 11.62 3.95
N GLY A 408 5.67 12.69 3.26
CA GLY A 408 5.71 14.04 3.83
C GLY A 408 4.32 14.50 4.29
N ALA A 409 3.29 14.30 3.46
CA ALA A 409 1.91 14.63 3.80
C ALA A 409 1.38 13.80 5.00
N SER A 410 1.78 12.53 5.12
CA SER A 410 1.46 11.65 6.25
C SER A 410 2.01 12.17 7.58
N ILE A 411 3.22 12.73 7.59
CA ILE A 411 3.81 13.33 8.80
C ILE A 411 2.95 14.52 9.25
N VAL A 412 2.62 15.43 8.32
CA VAL A 412 1.81 16.62 8.61
C VAL A 412 0.41 16.20 9.09
N ALA A 413 -0.24 15.27 8.40
CA ALA A 413 -1.56 14.76 8.78
C ALA A 413 -1.57 14.15 10.19
N ALA A 414 -0.58 13.30 10.50
CA ALA A 414 -0.45 12.67 11.81
C ALA A 414 -0.24 13.73 12.91
N GLN A 415 0.65 14.70 12.69
CA GLN A 415 0.93 15.77 13.66
C GLN A 415 -0.30 16.63 13.94
N LEU A 416 -1.03 17.04 12.90
CA LEU A 416 -2.24 17.85 13.03
C LEU A 416 -3.31 17.12 13.85
N VAL A 417 -3.60 15.86 13.53
CA VAL A 417 -4.64 15.10 14.25
C VAL A 417 -4.20 14.78 15.68
N ASN A 418 -2.93 14.47 15.92
CA ASN A 418 -2.40 14.25 17.26
C ASN A 418 -2.47 15.52 18.13
N ALA A 419 -2.22 16.70 17.54
CA ALA A 419 -2.35 17.98 18.23
C ALA A 419 -3.81 18.25 18.64
N LEU A 420 -4.77 17.99 17.74
CA LEU A 420 -6.20 18.12 18.02
C LEU A 420 -6.66 17.18 19.14
N LEU A 421 -6.20 15.92 19.11
CA LEU A 421 -6.51 14.94 20.17
C LEU A 421 -5.93 15.36 21.52
N SER A 422 -4.70 15.86 21.54
CA SER A 422 -4.03 16.34 22.76
C SER A 422 -4.71 17.57 23.36
N ALA A 423 -5.20 18.50 22.52
CA ALA A 423 -5.95 19.65 22.99
C ALA A 423 -7.28 19.23 23.65
N ARG A 424 -7.97 18.25 23.06
CA ARG A 424 -9.23 17.73 23.59
C ARG A 424 -9.07 17.01 24.93
N THR A 425 -8.04 16.19 25.10
CA THR A 425 -7.79 15.49 26.37
C THR A 425 -7.47 16.48 27.50
N ARG A 426 -6.71 17.53 27.22
CA ARG A 426 -6.46 18.62 28.20
C ARG A 426 -7.74 19.31 28.64
N ILE A 427 -8.64 19.66 27.70
CA ILE A 427 -9.92 20.31 28.03
C ILE A 427 -10.84 19.38 28.83
N GLY A 428 -10.84 18.07 28.53
CA GLY A 428 -11.63 17.08 29.25
C GLY A 428 -11.23 16.96 30.72
N VAL A 429 -9.93 16.94 31.02
CA VAL A 429 -9.40 16.87 32.39
C VAL A 429 -9.77 18.11 33.21
N VAL A 430 -9.67 19.30 32.61
CA VAL A 430 -10.05 20.57 33.27
C VAL A 430 -11.54 20.60 33.62
N LYS A 431 -12.41 20.03 32.78
CA LYS A 431 -13.86 19.97 33.03
C LYS A 431 -14.30 18.91 34.03
N THR A 432 -13.49 17.89 34.32
CA THR A 432 -13.75 16.88 35.36
C THR A 432 -13.21 17.28 36.74
N GLN A 433 -12.59 18.45 36.86
CA GLN A 433 -12.14 19.04 38.12
C GLN A 433 -13.02 20.22 38.66
N PRO A 434 -14.37 20.21 38.61
CA PRO A 434 -15.15 21.15 39.40
C PRO A 434 -15.43 20.58 40.81
N ASP A 435 -15.06 21.35 41.83
CA ASP A 435 -15.63 21.38 43.19
C ASP A 435 -15.19 20.40 44.30
N ALA A 436 -14.18 19.53 44.11
CA ALA A 436 -13.65 18.75 45.24
C ALA A 436 -12.78 19.56 46.24
N GLN A 437 -12.48 20.83 45.96
CA GLN A 437 -11.66 21.70 46.84
C GLN A 437 -12.45 22.82 47.54
N ARG A 438 -13.78 22.87 47.44
CA ARG A 438 -14.60 23.89 48.11
C ARG A 438 -15.24 23.46 49.45
N VAL A 439 -14.91 22.27 49.98
CA VAL A 439 -15.55 21.72 51.21
C VAL A 439 -14.61 21.67 52.43
N GLN A 440 -13.48 22.40 52.46
CA GLN A 440 -12.59 22.40 53.64
C GLN A 440 -12.32 23.75 54.29
N ILE A 441 -13.07 24.80 53.94
CA ILE A 441 -13.04 26.07 54.69
C ILE A 441 -14.46 26.62 54.78
N ALA A 442 -15.21 26.14 55.77
CA ALA A 442 -16.36 26.83 56.37
C ALA A 442 -16.58 26.27 57.78
#